data_AF-A0A7X6VGW9-F1
#
_entry.id   AF-A0A7X6VGW9-F1
#
_cell.length_a   1.000
_cell.length_b   1.000
_cell.length_c   1.000
_cell.angle_alpha   90.00
_cell.angle_beta   90.00
_cell.angle_gamma   90.00
#
_symmetry.space_group_name_H-M   'P 1'
#
loop_
_entity.id
_entity.type
_entity.pdbx_description
1 polymer ?
#
loop_
_entity_poly.entity_id
_entity_poly.type
_entity_poly.pdbx_seq_one_letter_code
_entity_poly.pdbx_strand_id
1 'polypeptide(L)'
;RMSDFYDLHILLQLRGRAIHANTLTLAVKATAKSRRTAGLLSDAAGILEEIFTNESLSKSWEKYRREYSYAENISWDSVKQSVFYLWDLIN
;
A
#
# COMPACT_ATOMS: atom_id res chain seq x y z
N ARG A 1 -2.89 -2.14 8.89
CA ARG A 1 -1.84 -2.19 9.96
C ARG A 1 -0.54 -1.63 9.39
N MET A 2 0.42 -1.18 10.21
CA MET A 2 1.70 -0.64 9.68
C MET A 2 2.51 -1.70 8.91
N SER A 3 2.46 -2.96 9.36
CA SER A 3 3.05 -4.09 8.64
C SER A 3 2.56 -4.23 7.21
N ASP A 4 1.28 -3.97 6.94
CA ASP A 4 0.72 -4.12 5.59
C ASP A 4 1.36 -3.10 4.61
N PHE A 5 1.68 -1.90 5.10
CA PHE A 5 2.38 -0.87 4.33
C PHE A 5 3.85 -1.26 4.05
N TYR A 6 4.52 -1.85 5.04
CA TYR A 6 5.85 -2.41 4.86
C TYR A 6 5.85 -3.55 3.82
N ASP A 7 4.92 -4.50 3.95
CA ASP A 7 4.80 -5.65 3.07
C ASP A 7 4.60 -5.22 1.61
N LEU A 8 3.71 -4.24 1.37
CA LEU A 8 3.52 -3.67 0.03
C LEU A 8 4.81 -3.06 -0.53
N HIS A 9 5.50 -2.25 0.28
CA HIS A 9 6.76 -1.63 -0.13
C HIS A 9 7.82 -2.69 -0.46
N ILE A 10 8.09 -3.62 0.46
CA ILE A 10 9.19 -4.58 0.28
C ILE A 10 8.89 -5.60 -0.83
N LEU A 11 7.64 -6.02 -1.00
CA LEU A 11 7.24 -6.88 -2.11
C LEU A 11 7.43 -6.18 -3.46
N LEU A 12 7.11 -4.88 -3.55
CA LEU A 12 7.38 -4.10 -4.75
C LEU A 12 8.88 -3.97 -5.01
N GLN A 13 9.70 -3.68 -3.99
CA GLN A 13 11.15 -3.56 -4.17
C GLN A 13 11.81 -4.89 -4.59
N LEU A 14 11.40 -6.01 -3.99
CA LEU A 14 12.01 -7.32 -4.25
C LEU A 14 11.46 -7.99 -5.52
N ARG A 15 10.19 -7.76 -5.85
CA ARG A 15 9.45 -8.52 -6.89
C ARG A 15 8.75 -7.65 -7.92
N GLY A 16 8.93 -6.33 -7.90
CA GLY A 16 8.21 -5.39 -8.78
C GLY A 16 8.25 -5.75 -10.26
N ARG A 17 9.40 -6.26 -10.75
CA ARG A 17 9.56 -6.71 -12.14
C ARG A 17 8.75 -7.97 -12.51
N ALA A 18 8.37 -8.76 -11.51
CA ALA A 18 7.56 -9.98 -11.68
C ALA A 18 6.07 -9.72 -11.44
N ILE A 19 5.66 -8.48 -11.14
CA ILE A 19 4.24 -8.15 -10.96
C ILE A 19 3.57 -8.11 -12.33
N HIS A 20 2.59 -9.00 -12.52
CA HIS A 20 1.71 -8.97 -13.68
C HIS A 20 0.47 -8.12 -13.36
N ALA A 21 0.37 -6.95 -13.99
CA ALA A 21 -0.70 -5.98 -13.76
C ALA A 21 -2.10 -6.63 -13.83
N ASN A 22 -2.40 -7.35 -14.91
CA ASN A 22 -3.71 -8.01 -15.09
C ASN A 22 -4.04 -8.98 -13.96
N THR A 23 -3.08 -9.79 -13.52
CA THR A 23 -3.27 -10.73 -12.41
C THR A 23 -3.53 -9.99 -11.11
N LEU A 24 -2.78 -8.92 -10.84
CA LEU A 24 -2.98 -8.09 -9.65
C LEU A 24 -4.35 -7.39 -9.67
N THR A 25 -4.76 -6.81 -10.80
CA THR A 25 -6.10 -6.19 -10.98
C THR A 25 -7.21 -7.19 -10.70
N LEU A 26 -7.13 -8.40 -11.25
CA LEU A 26 -8.13 -9.45 -11.02
C LEU A 26 -8.17 -9.88 -9.55
N ALA A 27 -7.00 -10.06 -8.92
CA ALA A 27 -6.90 -10.45 -7.52
C ALA A 27 -7.49 -9.38 -6.57
N VAL A 28 -7.20 -8.10 -6.81
CA VAL A 28 -7.74 -6.97 -6.02
C VAL A 28 -9.26 -6.90 -6.17
N LYS A 29 -9.78 -6.97 -7.40
CA LYS A 29 -11.24 -6.95 -7.65
C LYS A 29 -11.95 -8.15 -7.02
N ALA A 30 -11.39 -9.35 -7.15
CA ALA A 30 -11.95 -10.57 -6.55
C ALA A 30 -11.96 -10.48 -5.02
N THR A 31 -10.87 -9.98 -4.41
CA THR A 31 -10.76 -9.81 -2.96
C THR A 31 -11.76 -8.77 -2.45
N ALA A 32 -11.84 -7.60 -3.10
CA ALA A 32 -12.80 -6.55 -2.73
C ALA A 32 -14.26 -7.03 -2.85
N LYS A 33 -14.58 -7.82 -3.89
CA LYS A 33 -15.91 -8.45 -4.02
C LYS A 33 -16.19 -9.41 -2.88
N SER A 34 -15.24 -10.29 -2.53
CA SER A 34 -15.41 -11.27 -1.44
C SER A 34 -15.61 -10.60 -0.08
N ARG A 35 -14.94 -9.46 0.15
CA ARG A 35 -15.05 -8.66 1.37
C ARG A 35 -16.23 -7.67 1.35
N ARG A 36 -16.99 -7.63 0.26
CA ARG A 36 -18.10 -6.67 0.03
C ARG A 36 -17.65 -5.21 0.10
N THR A 37 -16.42 -4.92 -0.30
CA THR A 37 -15.81 -3.58 -0.34
C THR A 37 -15.51 -3.10 -1.76
N ALA A 38 -16.07 -3.75 -2.79
CA ALA A 38 -15.85 -3.37 -4.19
C ALA A 38 -16.24 -1.91 -4.49
N GLY A 39 -17.25 -1.37 -3.79
CA GLY A 39 -17.65 0.04 -3.92
C GLY A 39 -16.59 1.05 -3.46
N LEU A 40 -15.61 0.64 -2.64
CA LEU A 40 -14.51 1.53 -2.24
C LEU A 40 -13.48 1.72 -3.34
N LEU A 41 -13.42 0.82 -4.33
CA LEU A 41 -12.41 0.90 -5.40
C LEU A 41 -12.62 2.11 -6.32
N SER A 42 -13.85 2.62 -6.45
CA SER A 42 -14.12 3.81 -7.26
C SER A 42 -13.55 5.10 -6.69
N ASP A 43 -13.29 5.14 -5.38
CA ASP A 43 -12.73 6.30 -4.67
C ASP A 43 -11.40 5.95 -3.97
N ALA A 44 -10.75 4.87 -4.39
CA ALA A 44 -9.54 4.40 -3.73
C ALA A 44 -8.39 5.41 -3.81
N ALA A 45 -8.31 6.23 -4.87
CA ALA A 45 -7.33 7.31 -4.94
C ALA A 45 -7.53 8.37 -3.84
N GLY A 46 -8.77 8.78 -3.58
CA GLY A 46 -9.11 9.71 -2.49
C GLY A 46 -8.80 9.11 -1.12
N ILE A 47 -9.22 7.86 -0.90
CA ILE A 47 -8.94 7.12 0.33
C ILE A 47 -7.42 6.99 0.58
N LEU A 48 -6.63 6.72 -0.46
CA LEU A 48 -5.17 6.65 -0.35
C LEU A 48 -4.56 8.01 0.01
N GLU A 49 -5.03 9.10 -0.60
CA GLU A 49 -4.53 10.44 -0.26
C GLU A 49 -4.86 10.81 1.19
N GLU A 50 -6.06 10.50 1.67
CA GLU A 50 -6.43 10.68 3.08
C GLU A 50 -5.54 9.87 4.02
N ILE A 51 -5.24 8.60 3.68
CA ILE A 51 -4.34 7.75 4.46
C ILE A 51 -2.95 8.38 4.57
N PHE A 52 -2.39 8.86 3.46
CA PHE A 52 -1.01 9.34 3.45
C PHE A 52 -0.85 10.79 3.93
N THR A 53 -1.92 11.58 3.96
CA THR A 53 -1.94 12.92 4.57
C THR A 53 -2.28 12.89 6.07
N ASN A 54 -2.72 11.75 6.61
CA ASN A 54 -3.05 11.60 8.02
C ASN A 54 -1.79 11.57 8.91
N GLU A 55 -1.61 12.61 9.73
CA GLU A 55 -0.46 12.74 10.63
C GLU A 55 -0.38 11.61 11.68
N SER A 56 -1.51 11.07 12.14
CA SER A 56 -1.53 9.97 13.11
C SER A 56 -0.98 8.67 12.52
N LEU A 57 -1.27 8.41 11.24
CA LEU A 57 -0.73 7.25 10.52
C LEU A 57 0.78 7.43 10.25
N SER A 58 1.21 8.62 9.87
CA SER A 58 2.64 8.95 9.75
C SER A 58 3.39 8.74 11.08
N LYS A 59 2.87 9.24 12.20
CA LYS A 59 3.44 8.99 13.55
C LYS A 59 3.47 7.51 13.92
N SER A 60 2.44 6.76 13.51
CA SER A 60 2.39 5.31 13.72
C SER A 60 3.46 4.58 12.92
N TRP A 61 3.73 5.01 11.68
CA TRP A 61 4.83 4.50 10.87
C TRP A 61 6.20 4.80 11.50
N GLU A 62 6.40 6.02 11.98
CA GLU A 62 7.64 6.42 12.66
C GLU A 62 7.88 5.64 13.97
N LYS A 63 6.82 5.25 14.68
CA LYS A 63 6.94 4.30 15.79
C LYS A 63 7.32 2.91 15.28
N TYR A 64 6.65 2.42 14.25
CA TYR A 64 6.88 1.10 13.68
C TYR A 64 8.33 0.91 13.20
N ARG A 65 8.89 1.85 12.42
CA ARG A 65 10.27 1.74 11.93
C ARG A 65 11.35 1.84 13.03
N ARG A 66 11.04 2.43 14.18
CA ARG A 66 11.93 2.43 15.36
C ARG A 66 11.87 1.12 16.13
N GLU A 67 10.72 0.44 16.11
CA GLU A 67 10.52 -0.84 16.78
C GLU A 67 11.08 -2.01 15.97
N TYR A 68 11.03 -1.92 14.64
CA TYR A 68 11.42 -2.99 13.73
C TYR A 68 12.57 -2.54 12.79
N SER A 69 13.76 -3.09 13.03
CA SER A 69 14.99 -2.73 12.29
C SER A 69 14.90 -2.95 10.78
N TYR A 70 14.12 -3.94 10.33
CA TYR A 70 13.91 -4.19 8.90
C TYR A 70 13.16 -3.06 8.19
N ALA A 71 12.45 -2.20 8.93
CA ALA A 71 11.75 -1.03 8.40
C ALA A 71 12.49 0.29 8.68
N GLU A 72 13.59 0.27 9.42
CA GLU A 72 14.28 1.45 9.96
C GLU A 72 14.59 2.49 8.89
N ASN A 73 14.97 2.08 7.68
CA ASN A 73 15.42 2.98 6.60
C ASN A 73 14.33 3.32 5.58
N ILE A 74 13.06 3.00 5.87
CA ILE A 74 11.95 3.21 4.94
C ILE A 74 11.12 4.40 5.42
N SER A 75 11.12 5.50 4.66
CA SER A 75 10.31 6.68 4.96
C SER A 75 8.83 6.45 4.64
N TRP A 76 7.94 7.21 5.29
CA TRP A 76 6.51 7.19 4.98
C TRP A 76 6.23 7.58 3.52
N ASP A 77 6.99 8.54 2.97
CA ASP A 77 6.90 8.92 1.56
C ASP A 77 7.31 7.80 0.60
N SER A 78 8.31 6.97 0.97
CA SER A 78 8.72 5.82 0.14
C SER A 78 7.61 4.76 0.07
N VAL A 79 6.91 4.56 1.19
CA VAL A 79 5.71 3.73 1.24
C VAL A 79 4.61 4.34 0.38
N LYS A 80 4.34 5.65 0.50
CA LYS A 80 3.35 6.37 -0.33
C LYS A 80 3.60 6.09 -1.80
N GLN A 81 4.82 6.36 -2.27
CA GLN A 81 5.20 6.14 -3.67
C GLN A 81 4.97 4.69 -4.11
N SER A 82 5.27 3.71 -3.26
CA SER A 82 5.07 2.29 -3.58
C SER A 82 3.59 1.92 -3.70
N VAL A 83 2.75 2.41 -2.79
CA VAL A 83 1.30 2.14 -2.80
C VAL A 83 0.64 2.82 -3.99
N PHE A 84 0.97 4.08 -4.28
CA PHE A 84 0.45 4.79 -5.45
C PHE A 84 0.91 4.16 -6.76
N TYR A 85 2.18 3.76 -6.87
CA TYR A 85 2.66 3.02 -8.05
C TYR A 85 1.86 1.73 -8.30
N LEU A 86 1.60 0.95 -7.25
CA LEU A 86 0.80 -0.28 -7.37
C LEU A 86 -0.65 0.00 -7.74
N TRP A 87 -1.22 1.09 -7.22
CA TRP A 87 -2.56 1.53 -7.57
C TRP A 87 -2.63 1.96 -9.05
N ASP A 88 -1.72 2.81 -9.51
CA ASP A 88 -1.65 3.26 -10.89
C ASP A 88 -1.40 2.11 -11.87
N LEU A 89 -0.68 1.06 -11.44
CA LEU A 89 -0.44 -0.13 -12.26
C LEU A 89 -1.73 -0.92 -12.57
N ILE A 90 -2.76 -0.82 -11.73
CA ILE A 90 -3.97 -1.66 -11.83
C ILE A 90 -5.24 -0.89 -12.20
N ASN A 91 -5.15 0.42 -12.40
CA ASN A 91 -6.24 1.28 -12.89
C ASN A 91 -6.03 1.67 -14.35
#